data_AF-A0A6C0AQN9-F1
#
_entry.id   AF-A0A6C0AQN9-F1
#
_cell.length_a   1.000
_cell.length_b   1.000
_cell.length_c   1.000
_cell.angle_alpha   90.00
_cell.angle_beta   90.00
_cell.angle_gamma   90.00
#
_symmetry.space_group_name_H-M   'P 1'
#
loop_
_entity.id
_entity.type
_entity.pdbx_description
1 polymer ?
#
loop_
_entity_poly.entity_id
_entity_poly.type
_entity_poly.pdbx_seq_one_letter_code
_entity_poly.pdbx_strand_id
1 'polypeptide(L)'
;MVFLHIDKKNCMDGNCDNIQKLDTYLGNKNNKTFILIFKEDCGPCNATRPEWTKIKNVLSQDFLNRDNISIAAIDYTLAEKLKNLKRKPSSFPTMRFIEGSDEESYEDSSIPTKDRTIDSFIEWIKLKTGEKDIGKSDIQYVLYKKHHKAHKSHHKTHKRYHNTNKRHHNTNKRHHKGGKWSLKYKRSINCNRPKGFSQKQHCKYGRK
;
A
#
# COMPACT_ATOMS: atom_id res chain seq x y z
N MET A 1 18.23 -12.27 -12.32
CA MET A 1 17.62 -11.78 -11.07
C MET A 1 16.64 -12.83 -10.63
N VAL A 2 16.42 -13.00 -9.33
CA VAL A 2 15.41 -13.96 -8.86
C VAL A 2 14.33 -13.25 -8.08
N PHE A 3 13.07 -13.48 -8.48
CA PHE A 3 11.89 -13.08 -7.72
C PHE A 3 11.39 -14.28 -6.93
N LEU A 4 11.37 -14.15 -5.61
CA LEU A 4 10.92 -15.22 -4.71
C LEU A 4 9.69 -14.77 -3.96
N HIS A 5 8.61 -15.55 -4.06
CA HIS A 5 7.45 -15.42 -3.18
C HIS A 5 7.37 -16.67 -2.32
N ILE A 6 7.49 -16.50 -1.01
CA ILE A 6 7.58 -17.59 -0.04
C ILE A 6 6.49 -17.36 0.99
N ASP A 7 5.41 -18.11 0.88
CA ASP A 7 4.34 -18.13 1.86
C ASP A 7 4.07 -19.56 2.33
N LYS A 8 3.24 -19.70 3.37
CA LYS A 8 2.92 -21.02 3.93
C LYS A 8 2.27 -21.94 2.91
N LYS A 9 1.51 -21.42 1.95
CA LYS A 9 0.81 -22.22 0.94
C LYS A 9 1.80 -22.87 -0.01
N ASN A 10 2.74 -22.08 -0.56
CA ASN A 10 3.78 -22.56 -1.47
C ASN A 10 4.71 -23.60 -0.82
N CYS A 11 4.91 -23.52 0.48
CA CYS A 11 5.76 -24.46 1.22
C CYS A 11 5.06 -25.76 1.65
N MET A 12 3.73 -25.79 1.72
CA MET A 12 2.97 -27.00 2.07
C MET A 12 2.96 -28.04 0.94
N ASP A 13 3.11 -27.59 -0.31
CA ASP A 13 3.14 -28.45 -1.51
C ASP A 13 4.54 -29.04 -1.81
N GLY A 14 5.44 -29.08 -0.82
CA GLY A 14 6.79 -29.64 -0.96
C GLY A 14 7.83 -28.71 -1.61
N ASN A 15 7.43 -27.54 -2.12
CA ASN A 15 8.32 -26.58 -2.78
C ASN A 15 8.93 -25.56 -1.79
N CYS A 16 9.66 -26.05 -0.79
CA CYS A 16 10.45 -25.20 0.12
C CYS A 16 11.81 -24.76 -0.47
N ASP A 17 12.14 -25.16 -1.70
CA ASP A 17 13.42 -24.88 -2.37
C ASP A 17 13.72 -23.38 -2.44
N ASN A 18 12.67 -22.55 -2.54
CA ASN A 18 12.81 -21.10 -2.56
C ASN A 18 13.41 -20.53 -1.25
N ILE A 19 13.21 -21.18 -0.11
CA ILE A 19 13.83 -20.76 1.17
C ILE A 19 15.34 -20.99 1.11
N GLN A 20 15.78 -22.17 0.68
CA GLN A 20 17.21 -22.49 0.55
C GLN A 20 17.88 -21.60 -0.48
N LYS A 21 17.20 -21.34 -1.61
CA LYS A 21 17.65 -20.42 -2.64
C LYS A 21 17.82 -19.01 -2.09
N LEU A 22 16.83 -18.48 -1.37
CA LEU A 22 16.94 -17.18 -0.72
C LEU A 22 18.09 -17.13 0.31
N ASP A 23 18.24 -18.17 1.12
CA ASP A 23 19.31 -18.25 2.12
C ASP A 23 20.70 -18.26 1.46
N THR A 24 20.86 -18.92 0.32
CA THR A 24 22.09 -18.90 -0.48
C THR A 24 22.36 -17.51 -1.04
N TYR A 25 21.32 -16.82 -1.52
CA TYR A 25 21.45 -15.44 -1.98
C TYR A 25 21.90 -14.49 -0.86
N LEU A 26 21.34 -14.65 0.35
CA LEU A 26 21.72 -13.89 1.54
C LEU A 26 23.13 -14.20 2.04
N GLY A 27 23.62 -15.43 1.84
CA GLY A 27 24.95 -15.84 2.27
C GLY A 27 26.10 -15.31 1.41
N ASN A 28 25.83 -14.88 0.17
CA ASN A 28 26.85 -14.35 -0.73
C ASN A 28 26.99 -12.83 -0.56
N LYS A 29 28.21 -12.38 -0.24
CA LYS A 29 28.51 -10.96 0.03
C LYS A 29 28.33 -10.04 -1.17
N ASN A 30 28.45 -10.56 -2.38
CA ASN A 30 28.33 -9.78 -3.61
C ASN A 30 26.88 -9.67 -4.11
N ASN A 31 25.96 -10.38 -3.45
CA ASN A 31 24.55 -10.37 -3.82
C ASN A 31 23.82 -9.24 -3.10
N LYS A 32 23.02 -8.53 -3.88
CA LYS A 32 22.10 -7.50 -3.42
C LYS A 32 20.73 -8.11 -3.23
N THR A 33 20.27 -8.20 -1.98
CA THR A 33 19.00 -8.84 -1.63
C THR A 33 18.02 -7.83 -1.05
N PHE A 34 16.88 -7.66 -1.71
CA PHE A 34 15.76 -6.90 -1.22
C PHE A 34 14.71 -7.88 -0.68
N ILE A 35 14.40 -7.80 0.61
CA ILE A 35 13.50 -8.74 1.28
C ILE A 35 12.34 -8.00 1.94
N LEU A 36 11.11 -8.41 1.59
CA LEU A 36 9.87 -8.03 2.29
C LEU A 36 9.48 -9.17 3.23
N ILE A 37 9.56 -8.94 4.54
CA ILE A 37 9.06 -9.86 5.56
C ILE A 37 7.65 -9.42 5.94
N PHE A 38 6.68 -10.30 5.71
CA PHE A 38 5.27 -10.06 5.98
C PHE A 38 4.68 -11.11 6.92
N LYS A 39 3.47 -10.87 7.40
CA LYS A 39 2.69 -11.83 8.17
C LYS A 39 1.30 -11.90 7.55
N GLU A 40 0.71 -13.09 7.52
CA GLU A 40 -0.73 -13.23 7.20
C GLU A 40 -1.59 -12.46 8.22
N ASP A 41 -2.79 -12.05 7.82
CA ASP A 41 -3.73 -11.24 8.63
C ASP A 41 -3.18 -9.89 9.12
N CYS A 42 -2.23 -9.33 8.36
CA CYS A 42 -1.67 -8.01 8.61
C CYS A 42 -2.21 -7.00 7.59
N GLY A 43 -3.10 -6.10 8.03
CA GLY A 43 -3.70 -5.07 7.16
C GLY A 43 -2.67 -4.25 6.36
N PRO A 44 -1.65 -3.65 7.01
CA PRO A 44 -0.57 -2.96 6.29
C PRO A 44 0.20 -3.85 5.31
N CYS A 45 0.44 -5.11 5.66
CA CYS A 45 1.13 -6.06 4.79
C CYS A 45 0.31 -6.38 3.53
N ASN A 46 -0.99 -6.55 3.68
CA ASN A 46 -1.92 -6.82 2.58
C ASN A 46 -2.00 -5.65 1.59
N ALA A 47 -1.75 -4.42 2.04
CA ALA A 47 -1.62 -3.27 1.15
C ALA A 47 -0.26 -3.22 0.44
N THR A 48 0.82 -3.61 1.11
CA THR A 48 2.20 -3.55 0.57
C THR A 48 2.53 -4.68 -0.40
N ARG A 49 2.07 -5.92 -0.15
CA ARG A 49 2.39 -7.10 -0.98
C ARG A 49 2.04 -6.92 -2.47
N PRO A 50 0.84 -6.42 -2.85
CA PRO A 50 0.51 -6.22 -4.25
C PRO A 50 1.40 -5.19 -4.94
N GLU A 51 1.81 -4.14 -4.23
CA GLU A 51 2.74 -3.13 -4.76
C GLU A 51 4.14 -3.73 -4.97
N TRP A 52 4.60 -4.57 -4.04
CA TRP A 52 5.88 -5.29 -4.16
C TRP A 52 5.91 -6.24 -5.37
N THR A 53 4.84 -7.00 -5.62
CA THR A 53 4.78 -7.94 -6.75
C THR A 53 4.87 -7.23 -8.11
N LYS A 54 4.44 -5.97 -8.20
CA LYS A 54 4.51 -5.18 -9.45
C LYS A 54 5.93 -4.88 -9.90
N ILE A 55 6.93 -4.95 -9.02
CA ILE A 55 8.34 -4.68 -9.33
C ILE A 55 8.81 -5.51 -10.54
N LYS A 56 8.46 -6.80 -10.59
CA LYS A 56 8.80 -7.69 -11.70
C LYS A 56 8.33 -7.18 -13.06
N ASN A 57 7.20 -6.47 -13.10
CA ASN A 57 6.59 -6.03 -14.35
C ASN A 57 7.19 -4.72 -14.85
N VAL A 58 7.77 -3.91 -13.95
CA VAL A 58 8.28 -2.56 -14.25
C VAL A 58 9.76 -2.59 -14.66
N LEU A 59 10.54 -3.55 -14.17
CA LEU A 59 11.97 -3.64 -14.46
C LEU A 59 12.28 -4.11 -15.88
N SER A 60 13.33 -3.55 -16.48
CA SER A 60 13.82 -3.91 -17.82
C SER A 60 14.36 -5.35 -17.86
N GLN A 61 14.35 -5.98 -19.04
CA GLN A 61 14.89 -7.35 -19.18
C GLN A 61 16.39 -7.40 -18.84
N ASP A 62 17.16 -6.39 -19.20
CA ASP A 62 18.59 -6.31 -18.88
C ASP A 62 18.83 -6.31 -17.37
N PHE A 63 17.98 -5.60 -16.62
CA PHE A 63 18.03 -5.60 -15.16
C PHE A 63 17.57 -6.95 -14.59
N LEU A 64 16.54 -7.56 -15.17
CA LEU A 64 16.05 -8.89 -14.79
C LEU A 64 17.07 -10.01 -15.06
N ASN A 65 17.99 -9.85 -16.01
CA ASN A 65 18.99 -10.87 -16.35
C ASN A 65 20.14 -10.99 -15.33
N ARG A 66 20.28 -10.05 -14.38
CA ARG A 66 21.40 -10.03 -13.44
C ARG A 66 21.32 -11.09 -12.35
N ASP A 67 22.28 -11.99 -12.29
CA ASP A 67 22.30 -13.11 -11.34
C ASP A 67 22.59 -12.72 -9.88
N ASN A 68 23.20 -11.54 -9.64
CA ASN A 68 23.59 -11.05 -8.31
C ASN A 68 22.52 -10.25 -7.56
N ILE A 69 21.30 -10.14 -8.08
CA ILE A 69 20.20 -9.43 -7.41
C ILE A 69 19.05 -10.39 -7.12
N SER A 70 18.54 -10.33 -5.90
CA SER A 70 17.32 -11.05 -5.49
C SER A 70 16.28 -10.10 -4.88
N ILE A 71 15.02 -10.32 -5.24
CA ILE A 71 13.87 -9.58 -4.70
C ILE A 71 12.90 -10.62 -4.16
N ALA A 72 12.75 -10.65 -2.84
CA ALA A 72 12.00 -11.68 -2.14
C ALA A 72 10.87 -11.09 -1.29
N ALA A 73 9.76 -11.82 -1.20
CA ALA A 73 8.73 -11.60 -0.19
C ALA A 73 8.53 -12.92 0.57
N ILE A 74 8.68 -12.90 1.89
CA ILE A 74 8.63 -14.08 2.75
C ILE A 74 7.70 -13.91 3.95
N ASP A 75 6.91 -14.94 4.25
CA ASP A 75 6.14 -15.00 5.49
C ASP A 75 7.08 -15.12 6.69
N TYR A 76 6.78 -14.37 7.75
CA TYR A 76 7.57 -14.29 8.96
C TYR A 76 7.93 -15.65 9.55
N THR A 77 6.99 -16.60 9.60
CA THR A 77 7.23 -17.93 10.18
C THR A 77 8.23 -18.75 9.38
N LEU A 78 8.33 -18.49 8.08
CA LEU A 78 9.30 -19.13 7.19
C LEU A 78 10.64 -18.39 7.20
N ALA A 79 10.62 -17.08 7.40
CA ALA A 79 11.83 -16.27 7.53
C ALA A 79 12.69 -16.69 8.74
N GLU A 80 12.08 -17.24 9.80
CA GLU A 80 12.83 -17.80 10.95
C GLU A 80 13.73 -18.99 10.58
N LYS A 81 13.51 -19.63 9.42
CA LYS A 81 14.34 -20.74 8.92
C LYS A 81 15.58 -20.26 8.17
N LEU A 82 15.66 -18.97 7.80
CA LEU A 82 16.82 -18.40 7.11
C LEU A 82 17.97 -18.23 8.11
N LYS A 83 19.11 -18.85 7.83
CA LYS A 83 20.30 -18.80 8.70
C LYS A 83 21.06 -17.50 8.52
N ASN A 84 21.08 -16.97 7.29
CA ASN A 84 21.82 -15.77 6.94
C ASN A 84 21.05 -14.47 7.24
N LEU A 85 19.84 -14.55 7.79
CA LEU A 85 19.07 -13.39 8.23
C LEU A 85 19.48 -12.99 9.66
N LYS A 86 20.23 -11.89 9.78
CA LYS A 86 20.90 -11.51 11.05
C LYS A 86 19.95 -11.10 12.17
N ARG A 87 18.85 -10.42 11.84
CA ARG A 87 17.96 -9.80 12.83
C ARG A 87 16.50 -10.15 12.55
N LYS A 88 15.75 -10.53 13.57
CA LYS A 88 14.30 -10.70 13.44
C LYS A 88 13.60 -9.34 13.31
N PRO A 89 12.54 -9.22 12.50
CA PRO A 89 11.73 -8.01 12.46
C PRO A 89 10.87 -7.87 13.72
N SER A 90 10.76 -6.64 14.24
CA SER A 90 9.90 -6.29 15.37
C SER A 90 8.50 -5.82 14.96
N SER A 91 8.31 -5.46 13.69
CA SER A 91 7.05 -4.98 13.14
C SER A 91 6.83 -5.50 11.71
N PHE A 92 5.60 -5.39 11.20
CA PHE A 92 5.26 -5.85 9.85
C PHE A 92 4.42 -4.81 9.10
N PRO A 93 4.58 -4.68 7.77
CA PRO A 93 5.64 -5.29 6.96
C PRO A 93 7.01 -4.68 7.28
N THR A 94 8.07 -5.50 7.22
CA THR A 94 9.46 -5.03 7.30
C THR A 94 10.14 -5.27 5.97
N MET A 95 10.67 -4.22 5.34
CA MET A 95 11.45 -4.34 4.09
C MET A 95 12.89 -4.00 4.38
N ARG A 96 13.81 -4.85 3.93
CA ARG A 96 15.26 -4.65 4.13
C ARG A 96 16.04 -4.88 2.86
N PHE A 97 17.12 -4.12 2.74
CA PHE A 97 18.18 -4.34 1.77
C PHE A 97 19.37 -4.96 2.50
N ILE A 98 19.94 -6.03 1.94
CA ILE A 98 21.06 -6.76 2.51
C ILE A 98 22.11 -6.97 1.41
N GLU A 99 23.34 -6.53 1.68
CA GLU A 99 24.53 -6.75 0.85
C GLU A 99 25.71 -7.08 1.76
N GLY A 100 26.09 -8.36 1.84
CA GLY A 100 27.15 -8.82 2.73
C GLY A 100 26.94 -8.48 4.20
N SER A 101 27.78 -7.62 4.77
CA SER A 101 27.64 -7.14 6.15
C SER A 101 26.52 -6.12 6.32
N ASP A 102 26.17 -5.42 5.26
CA ASP A 102 25.41 -4.20 5.33
C ASP A 102 23.92 -4.52 5.22
N GLU A 103 23.13 -3.93 6.11
CA GLU A 103 21.69 -4.11 6.18
C GLU A 103 21.04 -2.74 6.40
N GLU A 104 20.07 -2.38 5.57
CA GLU A 104 19.29 -1.15 5.68
C GLU A 104 17.79 -1.47 5.65
N SER A 105 17.01 -0.81 6.51
CA SER A 105 15.55 -0.83 6.42
C SER A 105 15.07 0.16 5.36
N TYR A 106 14.04 -0.21 4.60
CA TYR A 106 13.38 0.71 3.66
C TYR A 106 12.95 2.03 4.33
N GLU A 107 12.49 1.96 5.57
CA GLU A 107 12.03 3.14 6.32
C GLU A 107 13.18 4.11 6.66
N ASP A 108 14.41 3.61 6.73
CA ASP A 108 15.62 4.38 7.03
C ASP A 108 16.35 4.86 5.75
N SER A 109 15.86 4.45 4.58
CA SER A 109 16.48 4.80 3.30
C SER A 109 16.40 6.31 3.01
N SER A 110 17.37 6.79 2.22
CA SER A 110 17.51 8.19 1.80
C SER A 110 16.64 8.56 0.60
N ILE A 111 15.64 7.75 0.24
CA ILE A 111 14.74 8.07 -0.87
C ILE A 111 13.79 9.23 -0.48
N PRO A 112 13.34 10.06 -1.44
CA PRO A 112 12.48 11.21 -1.14
C PRO A 112 11.10 10.82 -0.62
N THR A 113 10.51 9.74 -1.15
CA THR A 113 9.16 9.31 -0.80
C THR A 113 9.15 7.87 -0.29
N LYS A 114 8.55 7.64 0.88
CA LYS A 114 8.48 6.33 1.55
C LYS A 114 7.03 5.86 1.73
N ASP A 115 6.24 5.91 0.66
CA ASP A 115 4.79 5.63 0.70
C ASP A 115 4.42 4.15 0.40
N ARG A 116 5.43 3.30 0.20
CA ARG A 116 5.30 1.86 -0.07
C ARG A 116 4.56 1.58 -1.38
N THR A 117 4.70 2.48 -2.34
CA THR A 117 4.21 2.30 -3.70
C THR A 117 5.28 1.65 -4.58
N ILE A 118 4.86 1.16 -5.74
CA ILE A 118 5.80 0.69 -6.76
C ILE A 118 6.87 1.74 -7.10
N ASP A 119 6.51 3.03 -7.14
CA ASP A 119 7.45 4.10 -7.53
C ASP A 119 8.56 4.26 -6.48
N SER A 120 8.19 4.30 -5.20
CA SER A 120 9.15 4.41 -4.10
C SER A 120 10.04 3.17 -3.99
N PHE A 121 9.54 1.97 -4.29
CA PHE A 121 10.36 0.76 -4.34
C PHE A 121 11.38 0.80 -5.47
N ILE A 122 11.00 1.27 -6.65
CA ILE A 122 11.92 1.41 -7.78
C ILE A 122 12.99 2.47 -7.48
N GLU A 123 12.65 3.59 -6.86
CA GLU A 123 13.63 4.59 -6.40
C GLU A 123 14.63 3.99 -5.42
N TRP A 124 14.15 3.19 -4.47
CA TRP A 124 15.02 2.53 -3.50
C TRP A 124 15.96 1.51 -4.14
N ILE A 125 15.44 0.71 -5.08
CA ILE A 125 16.26 -0.25 -5.84
C ILE A 125 17.34 0.49 -6.65
N LYS A 126 16.96 1.56 -7.37
CA LYS A 126 17.91 2.41 -8.12
C LYS A 126 19.02 2.95 -7.22
N LEU A 127 18.65 3.47 -6.06
CA LEU A 127 19.60 4.01 -5.09
C LEU A 127 20.61 2.95 -4.62
N LYS A 128 20.14 1.73 -4.31
CA LYS A 128 20.99 0.64 -3.79
C LYS A 128 21.77 -0.11 -4.86
N THR A 129 21.31 -0.13 -6.10
CA THR A 129 22.09 -0.71 -7.20
C THR A 129 23.00 0.31 -7.88
N GLY A 130 22.85 1.61 -7.59
CA GLY A 130 23.64 2.69 -8.20
C GLY A 130 23.20 3.03 -9.63
N GLU A 131 21.97 2.71 -10.01
CA GLU A 131 21.50 2.80 -11.39
C GLU A 131 20.52 3.94 -11.62
N LYS A 132 20.63 4.54 -12.79
CA LYS A 132 19.75 5.64 -13.22
C LYS A 132 18.54 5.12 -14.01
N ASP A 133 18.71 4.06 -14.81
CA ASP A 133 17.73 3.58 -15.78
C ASP A 133 17.42 2.06 -15.67
N ILE A 134 16.57 1.66 -14.72
CA ILE A 134 16.18 0.25 -14.51
C ILE A 134 14.77 -0.11 -15.01
N GLY A 135 13.99 0.88 -15.44
CA GLY A 135 12.61 0.66 -15.92
C GLY A 135 12.59 0.15 -17.36
N LYS A 136 11.60 -0.67 -17.73
CA LYS A 136 11.23 -0.85 -19.14
C LYS A 136 11.02 0.54 -19.72
N SER A 137 11.71 0.86 -20.83
CA SER A 137 11.73 2.16 -21.53
C SER A 137 10.58 3.07 -21.14
N ASP A 138 10.88 4.34 -20.82
CA ASP A 138 9.94 5.32 -20.24
C ASP A 138 8.51 5.28 -20.84
N ILE A 139 8.37 4.91 -22.11
CA ILE A 139 7.12 4.64 -22.82
C ILE A 139 6.24 3.58 -22.12
N GLN A 140 6.75 2.39 -21.77
CA GLN A 140 5.97 1.30 -21.15
C GLN A 140 5.49 1.68 -19.73
N TYR A 141 6.35 2.35 -18.95
CA TYR A 141 6.03 2.82 -17.60
C TYR A 141 5.05 4.00 -17.61
N VAL A 142 5.17 4.92 -18.57
CA VAL A 142 4.19 5.99 -18.82
C VAL A 142 2.84 5.41 -19.24
N LEU A 143 2.82 4.38 -20.11
CA LEU A 143 1.59 3.67 -20.50
C LEU A 143 0.94 2.95 -19.30
N TYR A 144 1.73 2.26 -18.47
CA TYR A 144 1.27 1.67 -17.22
C TYR A 144 0.66 2.71 -16.26
N LYS A 145 1.32 3.87 -16.07
CA LYS A 145 0.78 5.00 -15.28
C LYS A 145 -0.50 5.59 -15.87
N LYS A 146 -0.62 5.67 -17.20
CA LYS A 146 -1.83 6.15 -17.90
C LYS A 146 -3.03 5.23 -17.62
N HIS A 147 -2.85 3.91 -17.74
CA HIS A 147 -3.91 2.95 -17.44
C HIS A 147 -4.30 2.95 -15.96
N HIS A 148 -3.35 3.07 -15.02
CA HIS A 148 -3.67 3.11 -13.59
C HIS A 148 -4.37 4.41 -13.13
N LYS A 149 -4.06 5.57 -13.73
CA LYS A 149 -4.81 6.81 -13.49
C LYS A 149 -6.25 6.74 -14.01
N ALA A 150 -6.46 6.05 -15.14
CA ALA A 150 -7.80 5.84 -15.71
C ALA A 150 -8.69 4.91 -14.85
N HIS A 151 -8.11 3.96 -14.11
CA HIS A 151 -8.88 3.13 -13.16
C HIS A 151 -9.09 3.78 -11.78
N LYS A 152 -8.23 4.73 -11.37
CA LYS A 152 -8.43 5.49 -10.11
C LYS A 152 -9.52 6.58 -10.20
N SER A 153 -10.01 6.93 -11.39
CA SER A 153 -11.03 7.98 -11.56
C SER A 153 -12.46 7.51 -11.28
N HIS A 154 -12.71 6.22 -11.03
CA HIS A 154 -14.07 5.72 -10.75
C HIS A 154 -14.44 5.49 -9.28
N HIS A 155 -13.56 5.82 -8.32
CA HIS A 155 -13.88 5.73 -6.88
C HIS A 155 -13.92 7.10 -6.18
N LYS A 156 -14.76 8.02 -6.69
CA LYS A 156 -15.25 9.17 -5.90
C LYS A 156 -16.74 9.02 -5.60
N THR A 157 -17.03 8.12 -4.66
CA THR A 157 -18.19 8.29 -3.76
C THR A 157 -17.66 8.22 -2.33
N HIS A 158 -17.63 9.37 -1.66
CA HIS A 158 -17.19 9.50 -0.27
C HIS A 158 -18.07 8.68 0.69
N LYS A 159 -17.62 7.50 1.13
CA LYS A 159 -18.03 6.96 2.43
C LYS A 159 -17.01 7.39 3.47
N ARG A 160 -17.33 8.50 4.16
CA ARG A 160 -16.60 8.94 5.36
C ARG A 160 -16.88 7.94 6.49
N TYR A 161 -15.95 7.02 6.73
CA TYR A 161 -15.93 6.23 7.95
C TYR A 161 -15.15 7.02 9.01
N HIS A 162 -15.86 7.80 9.83
CA HIS A 162 -15.29 8.38 11.05
C HIS A 162 -15.35 7.31 12.14
N ASN A 163 -14.21 6.68 12.41
CA ASN A 163 -14.04 5.92 13.64
C ASN A 163 -13.67 6.91 14.75
N THR A 164 -14.60 7.19 15.66
CA THR A 164 -14.28 7.87 16.91
C THR A 164 -14.65 6.96 18.05
N ASN A 165 -13.62 6.32 18.64
CA ASN A 165 -13.67 5.91 20.02
C ASN A 165 -13.96 7.15 20.87
N LYS A 166 -15.22 7.33 21.26
CA LYS A 166 -15.61 8.14 22.41
C LYS A 166 -16.50 7.30 23.30
N ARG A 167 -15.98 7.04 24.49
CA ARG A 167 -16.69 6.52 25.65
C ARG A 167 -17.94 7.38 25.93
N HIS A 168 -18.89 6.73 26.61
CA HIS A 168 -19.98 7.27 27.44
C HIS A 168 -21.42 7.37 26.90
N HIS A 169 -22.25 6.73 27.73
CA HIS A 169 -23.66 6.93 28.07
C HIS A 169 -24.75 6.46 27.10
N ASN A 170 -25.33 5.33 27.51
CA ASN A 170 -26.72 4.97 27.31
C ASN A 170 -27.63 6.19 27.55
N THR A 171 -28.13 6.77 26.46
CA THR A 171 -29.24 7.72 26.53
C THR A 171 -30.21 7.35 25.41
N ASN A 172 -31.40 6.93 25.82
CA ASN A 172 -32.55 6.63 24.97
C ASN A 172 -32.75 7.72 23.91
N LYS A 173 -32.27 7.51 22.68
CA LYS A 173 -32.59 8.39 21.55
C LYS A 173 -33.95 8.00 20.99
N ARG A 174 -34.97 8.70 21.46
CA ARG A 174 -36.28 8.77 20.81
C ARG A 174 -36.07 9.15 19.34
N HIS A 175 -36.54 8.32 18.42
CA HIS A 175 -36.63 8.66 17.00
C HIS A 175 -37.57 9.85 16.82
N HIS A 176 -37.03 11.06 16.73
CA HIS A 176 -37.80 12.20 16.22
C HIS A 176 -37.91 12.07 14.71
N LYS A 177 -39.03 11.51 14.24
CA LYS A 177 -39.48 11.70 12.85
C LYS A 177 -39.60 13.21 12.62
N GLY A 178 -38.74 13.76 11.75
CA GLY A 178 -38.74 15.19 11.43
C GLY A 178 -40.11 15.62 10.91
N GLY A 179 -40.82 16.42 11.70
CA GLY A 179 -42.15 16.92 11.35
C GLY A 179 -42.09 17.90 10.17
N LYS A 180 -43.20 17.98 9.42
CA LYS A 180 -43.44 19.03 8.43
C LYS A 180 -43.21 20.40 9.09
N TRP A 181 -42.47 21.29 8.43
CA TRP A 181 -42.25 22.65 8.93
C TRP A 181 -43.57 23.32 9.28
N SER A 182 -43.61 23.99 10.43
CA SER A 182 -44.78 24.77 10.84
C SER A 182 -45.04 25.89 9.84
N LEU A 183 -46.31 26.26 9.67
CA LEU A 183 -46.70 27.41 8.83
C LEU A 183 -46.01 28.69 9.28
N LYS A 184 -45.84 28.89 10.60
CA LYS A 184 -45.11 30.01 11.19
C LYS A 184 -43.65 30.06 10.68
N TYR A 185 -42.95 28.92 10.72
CA TYR A 185 -41.57 28.85 10.25
C TYR A 185 -41.46 29.12 8.75
N LYS A 186 -42.34 28.51 7.92
CA LYS A 186 -42.36 28.76 6.47
C LYS A 186 -42.55 30.24 6.14
N ARG A 187 -43.47 30.93 6.82
CA ARG A 187 -43.73 32.37 6.66
C ARG A 187 -42.54 33.25 7.09
N SER A 188 -41.73 32.82 8.04
CA SER A 188 -40.56 33.57 8.51
C SER A 188 -39.31 33.46 7.62
N ILE A 189 -39.35 32.65 6.55
CA ILE A 189 -38.20 32.46 5.67
C ILE A 189 -38.03 33.68 4.77
N ASN A 190 -36.89 34.38 4.93
CA ASN A 190 -36.49 35.45 4.03
C ASN A 190 -35.91 34.87 2.74
N CYS A 191 -36.70 34.84 1.66
CA CYS A 191 -36.26 34.31 0.36
C CYS A 191 -35.23 35.17 -0.37
N ASN A 192 -35.02 36.42 0.04
CA ASN A 192 -33.93 37.25 -0.48
C ASN A 192 -32.57 36.83 0.13
N ARG A 193 -32.57 36.13 1.26
CA ARG A 193 -31.34 35.62 1.90
C ARG A 193 -31.57 34.31 2.68
N PRO A 194 -31.84 33.18 1.99
CA PRO A 194 -32.16 31.92 2.63
C PRO A 194 -30.94 31.35 3.37
N LYS A 195 -31.14 30.94 4.63
CA LYS A 195 -30.06 30.50 5.55
C LYS A 195 -29.52 29.09 5.29
N GLY A 196 -29.93 28.43 4.20
CA GLY A 196 -29.48 27.08 3.87
C GLY A 196 -30.22 26.42 2.71
N PHE A 197 -29.80 25.21 2.35
CA PHE A 197 -30.33 24.47 1.20
C PHE A 197 -31.84 24.25 1.27
N SER A 198 -32.36 23.87 2.44
CA SER A 198 -33.81 23.62 2.62
C SER A 198 -34.65 24.88 2.42
N GLN A 199 -34.20 26.04 2.89
CA GLN A 199 -34.88 27.32 2.67
C GLN A 199 -34.78 27.76 1.20
N LYS A 200 -33.63 27.53 0.54
CA LYS A 200 -33.46 27.75 -0.90
C LYS A 200 -34.46 26.92 -1.72
N GLN A 201 -34.63 25.65 -1.38
CA GLN A 201 -35.60 24.76 -2.02
C GLN A 201 -37.03 25.23 -1.79
N HIS A 202 -37.39 25.63 -0.56
CA HIS A 202 -38.71 26.18 -0.26
C HIS A 202 -38.99 27.47 -1.04
N CYS A 203 -38.03 28.39 -1.15
CA CYS A 203 -38.19 29.62 -1.92
C CYS A 203 -38.28 29.34 -3.43
N LYS A 204 -37.60 28.31 -3.93
CA LYS A 204 -37.58 27.95 -5.36
C LYS A 204 -38.86 27.24 -5.82
N TYR A 205 -39.42 26.36 -5.00
CA TYR A 205 -40.53 25.47 -5.40
C TYR A 205 -41.79 25.58 -4.53
N GLY A 206 -41.72 26.28 -3.40
CA GLY A 206 -42.76 26.29 -2.36
C GLY A 206 -43.74 27.46 -2.41
N ARG A 207 -43.66 28.35 -3.41
CA ARG A 207 -44.68 29.38 -3.67
C ARG A 207 -45.69 28.86 -4.70
N LYS A 208 -46.75 28.22 -4.23
CA LYS A 208 -48.08 28.21 -4.86
C LYS A 208 -49.06 28.73 -3.83
#